data_AF-A0A8S0RN00-F1
#
_entry.id   AF-A0A8S0RN00-F1
#
_cell.length_a   1.000
_cell.length_b   1.000
_cell.length_c   1.000
_cell.angle_alpha   90.00
_cell.angle_beta   90.00
_cell.angle_gamma   90.00
#
_symmetry.space_group_name_H-M   'P 1'
#
loop_
_entity.id
_entity.type
_entity.pdbx_description
1 polymer ?
#
loop_
_entity_poly.entity_id
_entity_poly.type
_entity_poly.pdbx_seq_one_letter_code
_entity_poly.pdbx_strand_id
1 'polypeptide(L)'
;MVASANATGKPNHPTTFGATFAINDPLTEGPEIASNIIGNAQGLYLSSSQDKNLTLVMYVDLGFTSGKFKGSSSMFSRNPVIDGDRELAVVGGRGMFRFA
;
A
#
# COMPACT_ATOMS: atom_id res chain seq x y z
N MET A 1 11.91 16.66 4.70
CA MET A 1 13.00 15.75 5.11
C MET A 1 12.86 14.49 4.27
N VAL A 2 13.77 14.22 3.34
CA VAL A 2 13.77 12.97 2.57
C VAL A 2 14.86 12.10 3.16
N ALA A 3 14.49 11.08 3.92
CA ALA A 3 15.41 10.02 4.31
C ALA A 3 15.51 9.04 3.12
N SER A 4 16.72 8.79 2.62
CA SER A 4 16.98 7.74 1.63
C SER A 4 17.70 6.57 2.31
N ALA A 5 17.20 5.36 2.09
CA ALA A 5 17.88 4.15 2.57
C ALA A 5 19.06 3.82 1.63
N ASN A 6 20.21 3.48 2.21
CA ASN A 6 21.37 3.02 1.44
C ASN A 6 21.14 1.57 1.01
N ALA A 7 20.61 1.37 -0.20
CA ALA A 7 20.24 0.05 -0.72
C ALA A 7 21.32 -0.50 -1.66
N THR A 8 21.91 -1.65 -1.33
CA THR A 8 22.75 -2.43 -2.25
C THR A 8 21.85 -3.26 -3.16
N GLY A 9 21.53 -2.71 -4.34
CA GLY A 9 20.74 -3.42 -5.35
C GLY A 9 21.43 -4.70 -5.79
N LYS A 10 20.72 -5.83 -5.76
CA LYS A 10 21.14 -7.05 -6.46
C LYS A 10 20.64 -6.97 -7.91
N PRO A 11 21.46 -7.28 -8.93
CA PRO A 11 20.96 -7.40 -10.29
C PRO A 11 19.81 -8.42 -10.32
N ASN A 12 18.71 -8.05 -10.98
CA ASN A 12 17.46 -8.83 -11.13
C ASN A 12 16.47 -8.85 -9.94
N HIS A 13 16.63 -7.99 -8.94
CA HIS A 13 15.58 -7.76 -7.93
C HIS A 13 14.90 -6.40 -8.16
N PRO A 14 13.56 -6.32 -8.33
CA PRO A 14 12.87 -5.06 -8.61
C PRO A 14 13.02 -4.05 -7.46
N THR A 15 13.15 -4.53 -6.22
CA THR A 15 13.46 -3.74 -5.03
C THR A 15 14.42 -4.51 -4.12
N THR A 16 15.32 -3.81 -3.42
CA THR A 16 16.22 -4.44 -2.43
C THR A 16 15.45 -4.88 -1.19
N PHE A 17 15.83 -5.99 -0.56
CA PHE A 17 15.28 -6.39 0.75
C PHE A 17 15.46 -5.25 1.78
N GLY A 18 14.44 -4.97 2.57
CA GLY A 18 14.42 -3.89 3.57
C GLY A 18 14.15 -2.51 2.99
N ALA A 19 14.08 -2.34 1.66
CA ALA A 19 13.70 -1.08 1.05
C ALA A 19 12.30 -0.67 1.52
N THR A 20 12.19 0.55 2.04
CA THR A 20 10.95 1.10 2.59
C THR A 20 10.53 2.32 1.77
N PHE A 21 9.25 2.39 1.44
CA PHE A 21 8.67 3.45 0.63
C PHE A 21 7.51 4.08 1.38
N ALA A 22 7.54 5.39 1.56
CA ALA A 22 6.36 6.15 1.99
C ALA A 22 5.47 6.40 0.78
N ILE A 23 4.17 6.19 0.95
CA ILE A 23 3.18 6.31 -0.13
C ILE A 23 2.09 7.32 0.18
N ASN A 24 1.53 7.89 -0.89
CA ASN A 24 0.36 8.75 -0.87
C ASN A 24 -0.35 8.63 -2.22
N ASP A 25 -0.84 7.44 -2.51
CA ASP A 25 -1.35 7.07 -3.84
C ASP A 25 -2.84 7.46 -3.94
N PRO A 26 -3.29 8.11 -5.03
CA PRO A 26 -4.70 8.46 -5.18
C PRO A 26 -5.57 7.21 -5.35
N LEU A 27 -6.72 7.20 -4.68
CA LEU A 27 -7.79 6.22 -4.89
C LEU A 27 -8.81 6.81 -5.85
N THR A 28 -9.15 6.10 -6.91
CA THR A 28 -10.04 6.56 -7.98
C THR A 28 -11.26 5.65 -8.15
N GLU A 29 -12.36 6.17 -8.70
CA GLU A 29 -13.58 5.38 -8.98
C GLU A 29 -13.38 4.31 -10.06
N GLY A 30 -12.47 4.57 -11.01
CA GLY A 30 -12.14 3.67 -12.11
C GLY A 30 -10.64 3.53 -12.34
N PRO A 31 -10.22 2.64 -13.24
CA PRO A 31 -8.81 2.43 -13.57
C PRO A 31 -8.18 3.61 -14.35
N GLU A 32 -9.00 4.48 -14.95
CA GLU A 32 -8.53 5.62 -15.71
C GLU A 32 -7.97 6.71 -14.79
N ILE A 33 -6.80 7.25 -15.12
CA ILE A 33 -6.14 8.31 -14.33
C ILE A 33 -6.97 9.61 -14.24
N ALA A 34 -7.87 9.83 -15.21
CA ALA A 34 -8.76 10.98 -15.23
C ALA A 34 -10.08 10.75 -14.46
N SER A 35 -10.30 9.54 -13.92
CA SER A 35 -11.50 9.25 -13.13
C SER A 35 -11.47 9.99 -11.78
N ASN A 36 -12.64 10.13 -11.17
CA ASN A 36 -12.77 10.92 -9.96
C ASN A 36 -11.94 10.33 -8.82
N ILE A 37 -11.17 11.19 -8.14
CA ILE A 37 -10.43 10.83 -6.93
C ILE A 37 -11.42 10.77 -5.76
N ILE A 38 -11.40 9.65 -5.03
CA ILE A 38 -12.27 9.40 -3.87
C ILE A 38 -11.51 9.36 -2.53
N GLY A 39 -10.19 9.46 -2.57
CA GLY A 39 -9.35 9.40 -1.40
C GLY A 39 -7.89 9.14 -1.73
N ASN A 40 -7.13 8.71 -0.72
CA ASN A 40 -5.73 8.34 -0.86
C ASN A 40 -5.41 7.08 -0.04
N ALA A 41 -4.53 6.23 -0.57
CA ALA A 41 -3.82 5.20 0.17
C ALA A 41 -2.53 5.80 0.73
N GLN A 42 -2.46 5.92 2.06
CA GLN A 42 -1.32 6.55 2.75
C GLN A 42 -0.67 5.54 3.69
N GLY A 43 0.67 5.47 3.68
CA GLY A 43 1.38 4.53 4.56
C GLY A 43 2.74 4.12 4.04
N LEU A 44 3.04 2.83 4.14
CA LEU A 44 4.35 2.25 3.89
C LEU A 44 4.26 0.95 3.08
N TYR A 45 5.19 0.80 2.14
CA TYR A 45 5.58 -0.50 1.58
C TYR A 45 6.98 -0.88 2.07
N LEU A 46 7.15 -2.12 2.51
CA LEU A 46 8.44 -2.71 2.85
C LEU A 46 8.72 -3.89 1.94
N SER A 47 9.82 -3.86 1.20
CA SER A 47 10.34 -5.02 0.47
C SER A 47 10.83 -6.07 1.46
N SER A 48 10.16 -7.22 1.52
CA SER A 48 10.33 -8.23 2.59
C SER A 48 10.87 -9.59 2.08
N SER A 49 10.94 -9.79 0.77
CA SER A 49 11.54 -10.98 0.16
C SER A 49 13.05 -10.82 -0.03
N GLN A 50 13.83 -11.85 0.29
CA GLN A 50 15.26 -11.95 -0.08
C GLN A 50 15.51 -12.79 -1.34
N ASP A 51 14.48 -13.51 -1.78
CA ASP A 51 14.51 -14.31 -3.00
C ASP A 51 14.00 -13.50 -4.21
N LYS A 52 13.83 -14.18 -5.35
CA LYS A 52 13.36 -13.57 -6.59
C LYS A 52 11.86 -13.20 -6.57
N ASN A 53 11.10 -13.69 -5.60
CA ASN A 53 9.66 -13.51 -5.54
C ASN A 53 9.34 -12.24 -4.74
N LEU A 54 9.25 -11.10 -5.43
CA LEU A 54 8.97 -9.81 -4.81
C LEU A 54 7.74 -9.88 -3.90
N THR A 55 7.96 -9.69 -2.60
CA THR A 55 6.93 -9.64 -1.59
C THR A 55 7.04 -8.35 -0.79
N LEU A 56 5.97 -7.59 -0.75
CA LEU A 56 5.88 -6.39 0.08
C LEU A 56 5.16 -6.72 1.39
N VAL A 57 5.48 -5.99 2.46
CA VAL A 57 4.57 -5.81 3.58
C VAL A 57 3.96 -4.42 3.43
N MET A 58 2.63 -4.36 3.43
CA MET A 58 1.88 -3.12 3.30
C MET A 58 1.34 -2.74 4.67
N TYR A 59 1.62 -1.52 5.13
CA TYR A 59 0.88 -0.85 6.19
C TYR A 59 0.24 0.40 5.58
N VAL A 60 -1.06 0.36 5.34
CA VAL A 60 -1.75 1.38 4.53
C VAL A 60 -3.08 1.76 5.17
N ASP A 61 -3.34 3.07 5.26
CA ASP A 61 -4.65 3.63 5.56
C ASP A 61 -5.31 4.07 4.25
N LEU A 62 -6.46 3.47 3.92
CA LEU A 62 -7.31 3.89 2.81
C LEU A 62 -8.23 5.02 3.31
N GLY A 63 -7.83 6.27 3.10
CA GLY A 63 -8.54 7.45 3.56
C GLY A 63 -9.54 7.95 2.51
N PHE A 64 -10.82 7.61 2.66
CA PHE A 64 -11.90 8.04 1.78
C PHE A 64 -12.37 9.46 2.15
N THR A 65 -12.38 10.36 1.16
CA THR A 65 -12.73 11.78 1.34
C THR A 65 -14.07 12.14 0.70
N SER A 66 -14.62 11.28 -0.16
CA SER A 66 -15.89 11.46 -0.87
C SER A 66 -16.83 10.26 -0.68
N GLY A 67 -18.08 10.41 -1.13
CA GLY A 67 -19.09 9.35 -1.09
C GLY A 67 -19.65 9.03 0.30
N LYS A 68 -20.39 7.91 0.39
CA LYS A 68 -21.08 7.47 1.62
C LYS A 68 -20.15 6.86 2.67
N PHE A 69 -18.92 6.53 2.29
CA PHE A 69 -17.94 5.81 3.12
C PHE A 69 -16.80 6.70 3.61
N LYS A 70 -17.02 8.01 3.74
CA LYS A 70 -16.03 8.92 4.32
C LYS A 70 -15.53 8.37 5.66
N GLY A 71 -14.22 8.25 5.80
CA GLY A 71 -13.58 7.54 6.89
C GLY A 71 -12.28 6.89 6.42
N SER A 72 -11.75 5.97 7.21
CA SER A 72 -10.57 5.22 6.80
C SER A 72 -10.65 3.74 7.13
N SER A 73 -10.06 2.92 6.29
CA SER A 73 -9.86 1.49 6.51
C SER A 73 -8.38 1.19 6.50
N SER A 74 -7.85 0.60 7.56
CA SER A 74 -6.43 0.34 7.72
C SER A 74 -6.12 -1.13 7.42
N MET A 75 -5.03 -1.36 6.70
CA MET A 75 -4.58 -2.67 6.24
C MET A 75 -3.16 -2.91 6.72
N PHE A 76 -2.89 -4.12 7.19
CA PHE A 76 -1.54 -4.57 7.49
C PHE A 76 -1.37 -6.03 7.07
N SER A 77 -0.68 -6.26 5.96
CA SER A 77 -0.56 -7.61 5.38
C SER A 77 0.70 -7.78 4.53
N ARG A 78 1.09 -9.04 4.36
CA ARG A 78 2.00 -9.44 3.28
C ARG A 78 1.27 -9.35 1.94
N ASN A 79 1.98 -8.89 0.93
CA ASN A 79 1.51 -8.68 -0.43
C ASN A 79 2.53 -9.29 -1.41
N PRO A 80 2.40 -10.56 -1.79
CA PRO A 80 3.21 -11.17 -2.85
C PRO A 80 2.75 -10.60 -4.21
N VAL A 81 3.43 -9.55 -4.69
CA VAL A 81 2.94 -8.75 -5.82
C VAL A 81 3.02 -9.45 -7.18
N ILE A 82 3.67 -10.62 -7.24
CA ILE A 82 3.77 -11.45 -8.45
C ILE A 82 2.53 -12.35 -8.62
N ASP A 83 1.82 -12.61 -7.52
CA ASP A 83 0.62 -13.43 -7.56
C ASP A 83 -0.55 -12.64 -8.16
N GLY A 84 -1.38 -13.30 -8.97
CA GLY A 84 -2.51 -12.65 -9.64
C GLY A 84 -3.59 -12.17 -8.65
N ASP A 85 -4.00 -13.06 -7.75
CA ASP A 85 -4.97 -12.78 -6.68
C ASP A 85 -4.24 -12.68 -5.34
N ARG A 86 -4.54 -11.62 -4.59
CA ARG A 86 -3.81 -11.28 -3.35
C ARG A 86 -4.80 -10.89 -2.27
N GLU A 87 -4.76 -11.60 -1.15
CA GLU A 87 -5.57 -11.30 0.02
C GLU A 87 -4.79 -10.41 0.99
N LEU A 88 -5.41 -9.30 1.41
CA LEU A 88 -4.83 -8.36 2.35
C LEU A 88 -5.80 -8.13 3.51
N ALA A 89 -5.32 -8.32 4.73
CA ALA A 89 -6.14 -8.15 5.92
C ALA A 89 -6.45 -6.66 6.19
N VAL A 90 -7.73 -6.36 6.37
CA VAL A 90 -8.20 -5.16 7.07
C VAL A 90 -8.02 -5.42 8.56
N VAL A 91 -7.34 -4.50 9.25
CA VAL A 91 -6.97 -4.64 10.67
C VAL A 91 -7.57 -3.55 11.56
N GLY A 92 -8.38 -2.67 10.97
CA GLY A 92 -9.01 -1.57 11.69
C GLY A 92 -9.69 -0.58 10.75
N GLY A 93 -10.44 0.34 11.35
CA GLY A 93 -11.01 1.47 10.62
C GLY A 93 -11.51 2.60 11.51
N ARG A 94 -11.73 3.76 10.88
CA ARG A 94 -12.20 5.01 11.50
C ARG A 94 -13.44 5.53 10.77
N GLY A 95 -14.23 6.34 11.46
CA GLY A 95 -15.46 6.91 10.90
C GLY A 95 -16.50 5.81 10.66
N MET A 96 -16.93 5.65 9.41
CA MET A 96 -17.91 4.64 9.01
C MET A 96 -17.40 3.19 9.16
N PHE A 97 -16.07 2.99 9.16
CA PHE A 97 -15.44 1.68 9.32
C PHE A 97 -14.99 1.42 10.77
N ARG A 98 -15.57 2.12 11.74
CA ARG A 98 -15.20 1.92 13.14
C ARG A 98 -15.54 0.48 13.56
N PHE A 99 -14.59 -0.16 14.25
CA PHE A 99 -14.68 -1.57 14.66
C PHE A 99 -14.63 -2.59 13.51
N ALA A 100 -14.13 -2.19 12.34
CA ALA A 100 -13.65 -3.12 11.32
C ALA A 100 -12.38 -3.85 11.78
#